data_AF-A0A349J965-F1
#
_entry.id   AF-A0A349J965-F1
#
_cell.length_a   1.000
_cell.length_b   1.000
_cell.length_c   1.000
_cell.angle_alpha   90.00
_cell.angle_beta   90.00
_cell.angle_gamma   90.00
#
_symmetry.space_group_name_H-M   'P 1'
#
loop_
_entity.id
_entity.type
_entity.pdbx_description
1 polymer ?
#
loop_
_entity_poly.entity_id
_entity_poly.type
_entity_poly.pdbx_seq_one_letter_code
_entity_poly.pdbx_strand_id
1 'polypeptide(L)' 'MQRLVKLDLPPQADLSAAPLWRVINPASGLTVEAPIEICGAGVRLWHERARAIAAEPGQWLEVEPLAAPVPG' A
#
# COMPACT_ATOMS: atom_id res chain seq x y z
N MET A 1 -2.16 -13.76 -1.74
CA MET A 1 -3.54 -13.46 -2.19
C MET A 1 -3.60 -11.96 -2.42
N GLN A 2 -3.76 -11.53 -3.68
CA GLN A 2 -3.71 -10.12 -4.07
C GLN A 2 -5.05 -9.44 -3.72
N ARG A 3 -5.03 -8.23 -3.18
CA ARG A 3 -6.23 -7.48 -2.82
C ARG A 3 -6.27 -6.15 -3.54
N LEU A 4 -7.38 -5.84 -4.21
CA LEU A 4 -7.66 -4.51 -4.74
C LEU A 4 -8.21 -3.63 -3.62
N VAL A 5 -7.59 -2.48 -3.42
CA VAL A 5 -7.90 -1.54 -2.35
C VAL A 5 -7.90 -0.12 -2.87
N LYS A 6 -8.79 0.72 -2.34
CA LYS A 6 -8.83 2.13 -2.71
C LYS A 6 -7.77 2.89 -1.93
N LEU A 7 -6.89 3.59 -2.64
CA LEU A 7 -5.85 4.40 -2.03
C LEU A 7 -6.44 5.61 -1.32
N ASP A 8 -6.14 5.75 -0.04
CA ASP A 8 -6.37 6.94 0.76
C ASP A 8 -5.00 7.51 1.16
N LEU A 9 -4.76 8.79 0.83
CA LEU A 9 -3.52 9.49 1.17
C LEU A 9 -3.78 10.54 2.26
N PRO A 10 -3.74 10.15 3.55
CA PRO A 10 -3.80 11.11 4.64
C PRO A 10 -2.46 11.88 4.75
N PRO A 11 -2.48 13.18 5.08
CA PRO A 11 -1.27 14.01 5.18
C PRO A 11 -0.30 13.52 6.27
N GLN A 12 -0.82 12.91 7.33
CA GLN A 12 -0.08 12.17 8.35
C GLN A 12 -0.83 10.87 8.64
N ALA A 13 -0.30 9.73 8.19
CA ALA A 13 -0.65 8.44 8.77
C ALA A 13 0.52 7.97 9.62
N ASP A 14 0.25 7.68 10.88
CA ASP A 14 1.18 6.91 11.69
C ASP A 14 1.04 5.44 11.28
N LEU A 15 1.99 4.95 10.49
CA LEU A 15 2.04 3.57 9.99
C LEU A 15 3.15 2.78 10.69
N SER A 16 3.62 3.25 11.85
CA SER A 16 4.74 2.63 12.56
C SER A 16 4.43 1.21 13.06
N ALA A 17 3.16 0.93 13.37
CA ALA A 17 2.66 -0.39 13.73
C ALA A 17 2.00 -1.15 12.56
N ALA A 18 1.96 -0.55 11.36
CA ALA A 18 1.27 -1.15 10.24
C ALA A 18 2.14 -2.24 9.57
N PRO A 19 1.54 -3.36 9.14
CA PRO A 19 2.28 -4.41 8.44
C PRO A 19 2.85 -3.88 7.12
N LEU A 20 4.01 -4.42 6.72
CA LEU A 20 4.65 -4.16 5.42
C LEU A 20 3.96 -4.95 4.31
N TRP A 21 3.55 -4.25 3.26
CA TRP A 21 2.88 -4.81 2.10
C TRP A 21 3.58 -4.33 0.84
N ARG A 22 3.46 -5.14 -0.22
CA ARG A 22 3.82 -4.75 -1.57
C ARG A 22 2.62 -4.07 -2.21
N VAL A 23 2.81 -2.85 -2.68
CA VAL A 23 1.82 -2.05 -3.39
C VAL A 23 2.21 -2.00 -4.85
N ILE A 24 1.26 -2.36 -5.72
CA ILE A 24 1.41 -2.35 -7.16
C ILE A 24 0.38 -1.35 -7.70
N ASN A 25 0.85 -0.38 -8.48
CA ASN A 25 -0.01 0.50 -9.24
C ASN A 25 -0.29 -0.15 -10.61
N PRO A 26 -1.50 -0.65 -10.87
CA PRO A 26 -1.81 -1.31 -12.14
C PRO A 26 -1.81 -0.34 -13.34
N ALA A 27 -1.95 0.97 -13.12
CA ALA A 27 -1.95 1.96 -14.19
C ALA A 27 -0.53 2.29 -14.68
N SER A 28 0.46 2.28 -13.78
CA SER A 28 1.87 2.57 -14.11
C SER A 28 2.76 1.33 -14.18
N GLY A 29 2.29 0.19 -13.65
CA GLY A 29 3.08 -1.04 -13.46
C GLY A 29 4.15 -0.93 -12.37
N LEU A 30 4.21 0.19 -11.65
CA LEU A 30 5.23 0.42 -10.62
C LEU A 30 4.85 -0.27 -9.31
N THR A 31 5.87 -0.72 -8.59
CA THR A 31 5.72 -1.46 -7.34
C THR A 31 6.58 -0.83 -6.24
N VAL A 32 6.04 -0.75 -5.02
CA VAL A 32 6.77 -0.28 -3.84
C VAL A 32 6.39 -1.12 -2.62
N GLU A 33 7.34 -1.29 -1.70
CA GLU A 33 7.09 -1.91 -0.40
C GLU A 33 6.91 -0.81 0.64
N ALA A 34 5.77 -0.84 1.33
CA ALA A 34 5.40 0.19 2.28
C ALA A 34 4.53 -0.39 3.41
N PRO A 35 4.62 0.16 4.63
CA PRO A 35 3.66 -0.17 5.67
C PRO A 35 2.28 0.33 5.23
N ILE A 36 1.25 -0.51 5.37
CA ILE A 36 -0.12 -0.20 4.99
C ILE A 36 -1.07 -0.49 6.13
N GLU A 37 -1.92 0.48 6.45
CA GLU A 37 -3.07 0.28 7.32
C GLU A 37 -4.32 0.06 6.45
N ILE A 38 -5.00 -1.08 6.61
CA ILE A 38 -6.27 -1.36 5.94
C ILE A 38 -7.41 -0.83 6.80
N CYS A 39 -8.05 0.25 6.38
CA CYS A 39 -9.22 0.82 7.04
C CYS A 39 -10.49 0.49 6.25
N GLY A 40 -11.18 -0.58 6.66
CA GLY A 40 -12.41 -1.03 5.99
C GLY A 40 -12.16 -1.43 4.53
N ALA A 41 -12.64 -0.63 3.58
CA ALA A 41 -12.48 -0.85 2.14
C ALA A 41 -11.31 -0.07 1.50
N GLY A 42 -10.62 0.78 2.28
CA GLY A 42 -9.49 1.59 1.81
C GLY A 42 -8.17 1.20 2.46
N VAL A 43 -7.07 1.69 1.88
CA VAL A 43 -5.73 1.59 2.46
C VAL A 43 -5.14 2.96 2.68
N ARG A 44 -4.53 3.18 3.84
CA ARG A 44 -3.71 4.35 4.11
C ARG A 44 -2.28 4.03 3.77
N LEU A 45 -1.75 4.75 2.80
CA LEU A 45 -0.37 4.66 2.36
C LEU A 45 0.32 6.00 2.58
N TRP A 46 1.60 5.95 2.95
CA TRP A 46 2.38 7.17 3.11
C TRP A 46 2.58 7.88 1.76
N HIS A 47 2.28 9.17 1.72
CA HIS A 47 2.29 10.00 0.50
C HIS A 47 3.58 9.89 -0.35
N GLU A 48 4.75 9.79 0.27
CA GLU A 48 6.02 9.65 -0.46
C GLU A 48 6.13 8.33 -1.21
N ARG A 49 5.62 7.24 -0.64
CA ARG A 49 5.60 5.91 -1.27
C ARG A 49 4.55 5.83 -2.37
N ALA A 50 3.38 6.44 -2.17
CA ALA A 50 2.37 6.56 -3.21
C ALA A 50 2.88 7.35 -4.42
N ARG A 51 3.62 8.44 -4.19
CA ARG A 51 4.31 9.20 -5.25
C ARG A 51 5.35 8.35 -5.99
N ALA A 52 6.06 7.46 -5.30
CA ALA A 52 7.06 6.59 -5.92
C ALA A 52 6.46 5.64 -6.98
N ILE A 53 5.19 5.28 -6.85
CA ILE A 53 4.46 4.46 -7.82
C ILE A 53 3.52 5.28 -8.71
N ALA A 54 3.59 6.61 -8.67
CA ALA A 54 2.69 7.53 -9.36
C ALA A 54 1.20 7.22 -9.10
N ALA A 55 0.85 6.86 -7.86
CA ALA A 55 -0.52 6.58 -7.47
C ALA A 55 -1.26 7.85 -7.02
N GLU A 56 -2.51 8.01 -7.48
CA GLU A 56 -3.36 9.13 -7.12
C GLU A 56 -4.36 8.79 -6.01
N PRO A 57 -4.77 9.75 -5.16
CA PRO A 57 -5.83 9.52 -4.18
C PRO A 57 -7.10 8.98 -4.83
N GLY A 58 -7.67 7.92 -4.25
CA GLY A 58 -8.88 7.26 -4.74
C GLY A 58 -8.65 6.26 -5.87
N GLN A 59 -7.41 6.09 -6.34
CA GLN A 59 -7.04 5.07 -7.31
C GLN A 59 -7.11 3.66 -6.68
N TRP A 60 -7.46 2.66 -7.49
CA TRP A 60 -7.36 1.26 -7.08
C TRP A 60 -5.92 0.77 -7.21
N LEU A 61 -5.40 0.25 -6.10
CA LEU A 61 -4.08 -0.36 -6.04
C LEU A 61 -4.22 -1.83 -5.70
N GLU A 62 -3.29 -2.62 -6.23
CA GLU A 62 -3.15 -4.01 -5.86
C GLU A 62 -2.16 -4.09 -4.71
N VAL A 63 -2.57 -4.72 -3.62
CA VAL A 63 -1.71 -4.91 -2.45
C VAL A 63 -1.54 -6.39 -2.17
N GLU A 64 -0.30 -6.78 -1.89
CA GLU A 64 0.06 -8.13 -1.51
C GLU A 64 0.74 -8.11 -0.14
N PRO A 65 0.34 -8.98 0.80
CA PRO A 65 1.09 -9.13 2.04
C PRO A 65 2.48 -9.65 1.70
N LEU A 66 3.51 -8.96 2.17
CA LEU A 66 4.86 -9.50 2.14
C LEU A 66 4.86 -10.65 3.16
N ALA A 67 4.97 -11.88 2.67
CA ALA A 67 5.10 -13.03 3.55
C ALA A 67 6.23 -12.73 4.54
N ALA A 68 5.95 -12.84 5.84
CA ALA A 68 7.00 -12.82 6.85
C ALA A 68 8.09 -13.83 6.41
N PRO A 69 9.39 -13.51 6.55
CA PRO A 69 10.42 -14.49 6.29
C PRO A 69 10.07 -15.74 7.09
N VAL A 70 9.81 -16.85 6.41
CA VAL A 70 9.51 -18.12 7.06
C VAL A 70 10.75 -18.45 7.90
N PRO A 71 10.66 -18.56 9.24
CA PRO A 71 11.78 -19.07 10.01
C PRO A 71 11.92 -20.54 9.63
N GLY A 72 13.03 -20.87 8.97
CA GLY A 72 13.46 -22.25 8.71
C GLY A 72 13.97 -22.94 9.97
#